data_AF-A0A0G4KRZ9-F1
#
_entry.id   AF-A0A0G4KRZ9-F1
#
_cell.length_a   1.000
_cell.length_b   1.000
_cell.length_c   1.000
_cell.angle_alpha   90.00
_cell.angle_beta   90.00
_cell.angle_gamma   90.00
#
_symmetry.space_group_name_H-M   'P 1'
#
loop_
_entity.id
_entity.type
_entity.pdbx_description
1 polymer ?
#
loop_
_entity_poly.entity_id
_entity_poly.type
_entity_poly.pdbx_seq_one_letter_code
_entity_poly.pdbx_strand_id
1 'polypeptide(L)'
;MPITKYKAAAVTSEPRWFDLEAGVQKTINFINEAGQAGCKLVAFPEVWIPGYPYWMWKVTYLQSLPMLKRYRENSLRVDSEEMRRIRRAARANQVFVSMGFSELDHATLYLAQALGIPVHIMFTMPWSSTTAFPHPLVNLKNVDVKPGVANYVSYSVVEWMTWQG
;
A
#
# COMPACT_ATOMS: atom_id res chain seq x y z
N MET A 1 -3.82 -29.63 14.67
CA MET A 1 -2.53 -29.00 14.31
C MET A 1 -2.22 -27.93 15.34
N PRO A 2 -0.99 -27.84 15.86
CA PRO A 2 -0.60 -26.71 16.72
C PRO A 2 -0.65 -25.41 15.90
N ILE A 3 -1.20 -24.35 16.47
CA ILE A 3 -1.27 -23.02 15.83
C ILE A 3 0.10 -22.36 15.95
N THR A 4 0.72 -22.01 14.81
CA THR A 4 1.99 -21.28 14.82
C THR A 4 1.78 -19.88 15.39
N LYS A 5 2.54 -19.52 16.43
CA LYS A 5 2.47 -18.21 17.08
C LYS A 5 3.52 -17.28 16.49
N TYR A 6 3.11 -16.04 16.19
CA TYR A 6 3.99 -14.99 15.70
C TYR A 6 3.85 -13.73 16.56
N LYS A 7 4.94 -12.98 16.68
CA LYS A 7 4.96 -11.66 17.31
C LYS A 7 5.00 -10.59 16.22
N ALA A 8 4.16 -9.56 16.34
CA ALA A 8 4.12 -8.44 15.43
C ALA A 8 4.34 -7.12 16.19
N ALA A 9 4.87 -6.12 15.51
CA ALA A 9 5.05 -4.77 16.01
C ALA A 9 4.27 -3.77 15.15
N ALA A 10 3.69 -2.77 15.82
CA ALA A 10 3.09 -1.60 15.17
C ALA A 10 3.87 -0.36 15.65
N VAL A 11 4.37 0.42 14.70
CA VAL A 11 5.15 1.63 15.00
C VAL A 11 4.20 2.79 15.17
N THR A 12 4.19 3.40 16.35
CA THR A 12 3.52 4.67 16.63
C THR A 12 4.59 5.73 16.85
N SER A 13 4.87 6.51 15.80
CA SER A 13 5.84 7.60 15.85
C SER A 13 5.50 8.65 14.81
N GLU A 14 6.01 9.87 14.97
CA GLU A 14 5.98 10.86 13.90
C GLU A 14 6.95 10.49 12.77
N PRO A 15 6.66 10.81 11.50
CA PRO A 15 7.62 10.65 10.43
C PRO A 15 8.76 11.67 10.57
N ARG A 16 9.83 11.50 9.77
CA ARG A 16 10.82 12.57 9.60
C ARG A 16 10.38 13.47 8.46
N TRP A 17 9.73 14.57 8.83
CA TRP A 17 9.16 15.54 7.90
C TRP A 17 10.23 16.13 6.98
N PHE A 18 10.02 16.01 5.68
CA PHE A 18 10.87 16.61 4.64
C PHE A 18 12.37 16.27 4.76
N ASP A 19 12.66 15.07 5.27
CA ASP A 19 14.02 14.54 5.37
C ASP A 19 13.98 13.03 5.07
N LEU A 20 14.26 12.69 3.81
CA LEU A 20 14.25 11.31 3.33
C LEU A 20 15.28 10.45 4.07
N GLU A 21 16.52 10.94 4.23
CA GLU A 21 17.59 10.17 4.84
C GLU A 21 17.32 9.89 6.32
N ALA A 22 16.89 10.90 7.07
CA ALA A 22 16.49 10.71 8.45
C ALA A 22 15.29 9.76 8.57
N GLY A 23 14.34 9.82 7.63
CA GLY A 23 13.19 8.92 7.56
C GLY A 23 13.62 7.46 7.35
N VAL A 24 14.56 7.24 6.43
CA VAL A 24 15.13 5.91 6.13
C VAL A 24 15.89 5.37 7.34
N GLN A 25 16.74 6.18 7.97
CA GLN A 25 17.49 5.77 9.15
C GLN A 25 16.55 5.43 10.32
N LYS A 26 15.52 6.25 10.55
CA LYS A 26 14.50 5.98 11.59
C LYS A 26 13.76 4.68 11.31
N THR A 27 13.42 4.41 10.06
CA THR A 27 12.76 3.16 9.63
C THR A 27 13.64 1.95 9.93
N ILE A 28 14.93 2.01 9.57
CA ILE A 28 15.89 0.93 9.82
C ILE A 28 16.04 0.67 11.32
N ASN A 29 16.10 1.73 12.14
CA ASN A 29 16.21 1.60 13.59
C ASN A 29 15.02 0.82 14.18
N PHE A 30 13.79 1.15 13.77
CA PHE A 30 12.60 0.41 14.22
C PHE A 30 12.55 -1.03 13.71
N ILE A 31 13.02 -1.30 12.49
CA ILE A 31 13.14 -2.67 11.97
C ILE A 31 14.13 -3.49 12.82
N ASN A 32 15.27 -2.90 13.17
CA ASN A 32 16.27 -3.55 14.01
C ASN A 32 15.72 -3.82 15.42
N GLU A 33 15.03 -2.86 16.02
CA GLU A 33 14.38 -3.02 17.32
C GLU A 33 13.33 -4.14 17.29
N ALA A 34 12.45 -4.15 16.28
CA ALA A 34 11.45 -5.20 16.10
C ALA A 34 12.11 -6.58 15.89
N GLY A 35 13.19 -6.65 15.14
CA GLY A 35 13.99 -7.86 14.93
C GLY A 35 14.58 -8.40 16.24
N GLN A 36 15.21 -7.54 17.03
CA GLN A 36 15.76 -7.87 18.35
C GLN A 36 14.67 -8.34 19.33
N ALA A 37 13.47 -7.75 19.23
CA ALA A 37 12.31 -8.15 20.02
C ALA A 37 11.66 -9.48 19.56
N GLY A 38 12.18 -10.12 18.50
CA GLY A 38 11.69 -11.39 17.95
C GLY A 38 10.41 -11.27 17.12
N CYS A 39 10.06 -10.07 16.65
CA CYS A 39 8.90 -9.88 15.78
C CYS A 39 9.15 -10.49 14.39
N LYS A 40 8.08 -10.94 13.73
CA LYS A 40 8.10 -11.43 12.34
C LYS A 40 7.44 -10.47 11.37
N LEU A 41 6.70 -9.48 11.88
CA LEU A 41 6.07 -8.41 11.12
C LEU A 41 6.25 -7.09 11.86
N VAL A 42 6.57 -6.02 11.14
CA VAL A 42 6.50 -4.64 11.61
C VAL A 42 5.68 -3.80 10.64
N ALA A 43 4.70 -3.08 11.17
CA ALA A 43 3.85 -2.17 10.40
C ALA A 43 4.14 -0.71 10.77
N PHE A 44 4.25 0.13 9.76
CA PHE A 44 4.43 1.57 9.90
C PHE A 44 3.13 2.32 9.58
N PRO A 45 2.98 3.57 10.06
CA PRO A 45 1.84 4.42 9.74
C PRO A 45 1.67 4.66 8.23
N GLU A 46 0.48 5.13 7.87
CA GLU A 46 0.16 5.59 6.52
C GLU A 46 1.10 6.72 6.08
N VAL A 47 1.63 6.62 4.86
CA VAL A 47 2.55 7.59 4.24
C VAL A 47 3.69 7.99 5.19
N TRP A 48 4.37 6.99 5.73
CA TRP A 48 5.45 7.14 6.70
C TRP A 48 6.65 7.94 6.18
N ILE A 49 7.02 7.78 4.90
CA ILE A 49 8.09 8.54 4.25
C ILE A 49 7.51 9.40 3.12
N PRO A 50 7.71 10.74 3.11
CA PRO A 50 8.29 11.59 4.16
C PRO A 50 7.26 12.06 5.20
N GLY A 51 6.04 11.53 5.18
CA GLY A 51 4.92 11.95 6.00
C GLY A 51 3.68 12.29 5.16
N TYR A 52 2.50 12.21 5.76
CA TYR A 52 1.24 12.59 5.10
C TYR A 52 1.19 14.11 4.85
N PRO A 53 0.87 14.60 3.63
CA PRO A 53 0.97 16.01 3.28
C PRO A 53 -0.21 16.85 3.81
N TYR A 54 -0.46 16.82 5.13
CA TYR A 54 -1.59 17.50 5.76
C TYR A 54 -1.58 19.02 5.57
N TRP A 55 -0.39 19.60 5.35
CA TRP A 55 -0.19 21.03 5.12
C TRP A 55 -0.93 21.52 3.87
N MET A 56 -1.20 20.66 2.89
CA MET A 56 -1.99 21.01 1.69
C MET A 56 -3.40 21.50 2.06
N TRP A 57 -3.96 21.06 3.19
CA TRP A 57 -5.27 21.46 3.68
C TRP A 57 -5.25 22.75 4.52
N LYS A 58 -4.07 23.29 4.82
CA LYS A 58 -3.89 24.42 5.75
C LYS A 58 -3.43 25.70 5.07
N VAL A 59 -2.92 25.62 3.85
CA VAL A 59 -2.31 26.75 3.15
C VAL A 59 -2.92 26.93 1.76
N THR A 60 -2.79 28.12 1.21
CA THR A 60 -3.19 28.38 -0.18
C THR A 60 -2.27 27.66 -1.17
N TYR A 61 -2.74 27.46 -2.40
CA TYR A 61 -1.95 26.83 -3.45
C TYR A 61 -0.57 27.49 -3.63
N LEU A 62 -0.50 28.82 -3.69
CA LEU A 62 0.76 29.56 -3.86
C LEU A 62 1.74 29.34 -2.69
N GLN A 63 1.23 29.30 -1.45
CA GLN A 63 2.04 28.99 -0.26
C GLN A 63 2.47 27.52 -0.22
N SER A 64 1.70 26.63 -0.85
CA SER A 64 1.97 25.20 -0.92
C SER A 64 3.12 24.86 -1.88
N LEU A 65 3.39 25.69 -2.90
CA LEU A 65 4.37 25.39 -3.96
C LEU A 65 5.79 25.08 -3.44
N PRO A 66 6.38 25.86 -2.51
CA PRO A 66 7.69 25.54 -1.96
C PRO A 66 7.70 24.24 -1.14
N MET A 67 6.60 23.97 -0.43
CA MET A 67 6.44 22.75 0.36
C MET A 67 6.27 21.53 -0.55
N LEU A 68 5.52 21.65 -1.63
CA LEU A 68 5.34 20.59 -2.63
C LEU A 68 6.65 20.24 -3.33
N LYS A 69 7.47 21.25 -3.68
CA LYS A 69 8.82 21.02 -4.20
C LYS A 69 9.66 20.20 -3.22
N ARG A 70 9.72 20.64 -1.96
CA ARG A 70 10.49 19.93 -0.92
C ARG A 70 9.93 18.54 -0.62
N TYR A 71 8.61 18.38 -0.68
CA TYR A 71 7.93 17.10 -0.49
C TYR A 71 8.31 16.11 -1.59
N ARG A 72 8.31 16.56 -2.84
CA ARG A 72 8.77 15.76 -3.99
C ARG A 72 10.24 15.36 -3.85
N GLU A 73 11.11 16.29 -3.47
CA GLU A 73 12.54 16.03 -3.25
C GLU A 73 12.81 15.00 -2.15
N ASN A 74 11.86 14.83 -1.20
CA ASN A 74 11.97 13.88 -0.10
C ASN A 74 11.03 12.66 -0.26
N SER A 75 10.38 12.51 -1.40
CA SER A 75 9.57 11.33 -1.70
C SER A 75 10.46 10.18 -2.13
N LEU A 76 10.09 8.95 -1.75
CA LEU A 76 10.92 7.78 -1.91
C LEU A 76 10.64 7.13 -3.26
N ARG A 77 11.69 6.79 -4.02
CA ARG A 77 11.53 5.99 -5.24
C ARG A 77 11.70 4.50 -4.90
N VAL A 78 10.92 3.64 -5.55
CA VAL A 78 10.98 2.18 -5.32
C VAL A 78 12.32 1.58 -5.75
N ASP A 79 12.94 2.15 -6.78
CA ASP A 79 14.21 1.73 -7.35
C ASP A 79 15.44 2.32 -6.64
N SER A 80 15.27 3.13 -5.59
CA SER A 80 16.36 3.89 -4.96
C SER A 80 17.22 3.07 -3.99
N GLU A 81 18.38 3.63 -3.62
CA GLU A 81 19.27 3.01 -2.63
C GLU A 81 18.68 3.03 -1.21
N GLU A 82 17.91 4.06 -0.88
CA GLU A 82 17.14 4.19 0.36
C GLU A 82 16.17 3.02 0.53
N MET A 83 15.38 2.70 -0.51
CA MET A 83 14.49 1.54 -0.50
C MET A 83 15.27 0.22 -0.39
N ARG A 84 16.45 0.12 -1.03
CA ARG A 84 17.31 -1.07 -0.89
C ARG A 84 17.85 -1.23 0.54
N ARG A 85 18.24 -0.14 1.20
CA ARG A 85 18.72 -0.17 2.61
C ARG A 85 17.62 -0.66 3.55
N ILE A 86 16.38 -0.20 3.39
CA ILE A 86 15.22 -0.69 4.16
C ILE A 86 15.01 -2.19 3.91
N ARG A 87 15.05 -2.65 2.66
CA ARG A 87 14.93 -4.07 2.30
C ARG A 87 16.05 -4.93 2.90
N ARG A 88 17.31 -4.43 2.90
CA ARG A 88 18.44 -5.12 3.54
C ARG A 88 18.23 -5.25 5.05
N ALA A 89 17.77 -4.19 5.72
CA ALA A 89 17.48 -4.23 7.15
C ALA A 89 16.37 -5.24 7.48
N ALA A 90 15.28 -5.24 6.69
CA ALA A 90 14.20 -6.21 6.84
C ALA A 90 14.71 -7.66 6.68
N ARG A 91 15.52 -7.91 5.65
CA ARG A 91 16.13 -9.22 5.39
C ARG A 91 17.08 -9.66 6.52
N ALA A 92 17.94 -8.76 6.99
CA ALA A 92 18.91 -9.05 8.04
C ALA A 92 18.24 -9.45 9.36
N ASN A 93 17.10 -8.84 9.67
CA ASN A 93 16.33 -9.14 10.88
C ASN A 93 15.30 -10.28 10.67
N GLN A 94 15.15 -10.79 9.45
CA GLN A 94 14.10 -11.76 9.08
C GLN A 94 12.70 -11.30 9.48
N VAL A 95 12.41 -10.00 9.26
CA VAL A 95 11.14 -9.35 9.59
C VAL A 95 10.47 -8.89 8.31
N PHE A 96 9.17 -9.17 8.21
CA PHE A 96 8.33 -8.59 7.18
C PHE A 96 7.97 -7.15 7.50
N VAL A 97 7.98 -6.28 6.49
CA VAL A 97 7.70 -4.85 6.66
C VAL A 97 6.46 -4.48 5.87
N SER A 98 5.52 -3.78 6.51
CA SER A 98 4.41 -3.08 5.88
C SER A 98 4.59 -1.59 6.08
N MET A 99 4.86 -0.84 5.01
CA MET A 99 5.19 0.58 5.10
C MET A 99 4.51 1.38 4.00
N GLY A 100 3.70 2.37 4.39
CA GLY A 100 3.19 3.39 3.47
C GLY A 100 4.24 4.45 3.16
N PHE A 101 4.29 4.96 1.94
CA PHE A 101 5.21 6.04 1.55
C PHE A 101 4.66 6.82 0.36
N SER A 102 5.17 8.04 0.19
CA SER A 102 5.01 8.83 -1.02
C SER A 102 6.00 8.32 -2.06
N GLU A 103 5.47 7.61 -3.05
CA GLU A 103 6.23 7.10 -4.18
C GLU A 103 6.48 8.22 -5.19
N LEU A 104 7.76 8.48 -5.47
CA LEU A 104 8.16 9.31 -6.60
C LEU A 104 8.39 8.43 -7.82
N ASP A 105 7.51 8.55 -8.81
CA ASP A 105 7.72 7.99 -10.13
C ASP A 105 7.80 9.13 -11.15
N HIS A 106 9.00 9.37 -11.66
CA HIS A 106 9.34 10.49 -12.55
C HIS A 106 8.86 11.87 -12.05
N ALA A 107 7.73 12.35 -12.59
CA ALA A 107 7.14 13.66 -12.30
C ALA A 107 5.87 13.57 -11.43
N THR A 108 5.46 12.36 -11.06
CA THR A 108 4.22 12.08 -10.34
C THR A 108 4.50 11.53 -8.95
N LEU A 109 3.56 11.80 -8.04
CA LEU A 109 3.59 11.31 -6.66
C LEU A 109 2.38 10.40 -6.43
N TYR A 110 2.61 9.24 -5.82
CA TYR A 110 1.57 8.29 -5.46
C TYR A 110 1.64 7.96 -3.97
N LEU A 111 0.49 7.71 -3.35
CA LEU A 111 0.46 7.10 -2.02
C LEU A 111 0.53 5.59 -2.22
N ALA A 112 1.68 5.02 -1.89
CA ALA A 112 1.97 3.61 -2.12
C ALA A 112 2.21 2.88 -0.80
N GLN A 113 2.01 1.57 -0.81
CA GLN A 113 2.33 0.69 0.32
C GLN A 113 3.28 -0.41 -0.13
N ALA A 114 4.47 -0.45 0.48
CA ALA A 114 5.43 -1.52 0.31
C ALA A 114 5.10 -2.66 1.29
N LEU A 115 4.80 -3.83 0.74
CA LEU A 115 4.58 -5.07 1.48
C LEU A 115 5.76 -6.01 1.21
N GLY A 116 6.59 -6.23 2.23
CA GLY A 116 7.72 -7.18 2.17
C GLY A 116 7.31 -8.65 2.24
N ILE A 117 6.02 -8.96 2.13
CA ILE A 117 5.43 -10.30 2.20
C ILE A 117 5.08 -10.79 0.79
N PRO A 118 5.13 -12.10 0.53
CA PRO A 118 4.44 -12.68 -0.62
C PRO A 118 2.93 -12.52 -0.40
N VAL A 119 2.30 -11.60 -1.13
CA VAL A 119 0.88 -11.33 -1.01
C VAL A 119 0.10 -12.15 -2.04
N HIS A 120 -0.86 -12.94 -1.58
CA HIS A 120 -1.97 -13.40 -2.42
C HIS A 120 -3.13 -12.42 -2.22
N ILE A 121 -3.28 -11.45 -3.12
CA ILE A 121 -4.38 -10.48 -3.07
C ILE A 121 -5.60 -11.16 -3.70
N MET A 122 -6.52 -11.63 -2.87
CA MET A 122 -7.82 -12.11 -3.31
C MET A 122 -8.86 -11.07 -2.94
N PHE A 123 -9.42 -10.41 -3.95
CA PHE A 123 -10.50 -9.45 -3.76
C PHE A 123 -11.84 -10.19 -3.88
N THR A 124 -12.72 -10.08 -2.89
CA THR A 124 -13.95 -10.88 -2.79
C THR A 124 -15.03 -10.52 -3.82
N MET A 125 -14.88 -9.38 -4.52
CA MET A 125 -15.80 -8.90 -5.54
C MET A 125 -15.04 -8.51 -6.80
N PRO A 126 -14.76 -9.43 -7.71
CA PRO A 126 -14.07 -9.09 -8.95
C PRO A 126 -14.87 -7.99 -9.68
N TRP A 127 -14.26 -6.84 -9.92
CA TRP A 127 -14.91 -5.72 -10.65
C TRP A 127 -14.57 -5.73 -12.14
N SER A 128 -13.57 -6.52 -12.54
CA SER A 128 -13.21 -6.71 -13.94
C SER A 128 -14.02 -7.85 -14.55
N SER A 129 -14.72 -7.57 -15.64
CA SER A 129 -15.51 -8.56 -16.36
C SER A 129 -14.65 -9.73 -16.83
N THR A 130 -15.07 -10.95 -16.49
CA THR A 130 -14.41 -12.19 -16.92
C THR A 130 -15.43 -13.20 -17.41
N THR A 131 -15.00 -14.08 -18.32
CA THR A 131 -15.81 -15.19 -18.81
C THR A 131 -15.68 -16.44 -17.93
N ALA A 132 -14.72 -16.46 -16.99
CA ALA A 132 -14.36 -17.67 -16.23
C ALA A 132 -15.35 -18.00 -15.10
N PHE A 133 -15.90 -16.98 -14.43
CA PHE A 133 -16.85 -17.13 -13.33
C PHE A 133 -17.82 -15.92 -13.31
N PRO A 134 -19.04 -16.07 -12.79
CA PRO A 134 -19.99 -14.98 -12.67
C PRO A 134 -19.65 -14.04 -11.50
N HIS A 135 -20.11 -12.80 -11.57
CA HIS A 135 -20.01 -11.82 -10.49
C HIS A 135 -20.78 -12.31 -9.25
N PRO A 136 -20.21 -12.29 -8.04
CA PRO A 136 -20.82 -12.89 -6.83
C PRO A 136 -22.21 -12.37 -6.46
N LEU A 137 -22.53 -11.13 -6.84
CA LEU A 137 -23.82 -10.49 -6.57
C LEU A 137 -24.89 -10.75 -7.65
N VAL A 138 -24.55 -11.39 -8.76
CA VAL A 138 -25.46 -11.59 -9.89
C VAL A 138 -25.47 -13.06 -10.29
N ASN A 139 -26.64 -13.69 -10.11
CA ASN A 139 -26.81 -15.12 -10.33
C ASN A 139 -27.70 -15.38 -11.56
N LEU A 140 -27.08 -15.47 -12.74
CA LEU A 140 -27.76 -15.68 -14.03
C LEU A 140 -28.03 -17.17 -14.32
N LYS A 141 -28.70 -17.88 -13.40
CA LYS A 141 -28.96 -19.32 -13.52
C LYS A 141 -29.98 -19.74 -14.58
N ASN A 142 -30.78 -18.80 -15.10
CA ASN A 142 -31.91 -19.08 -16.00
C ASN A 142 -31.85 -18.28 -17.32
N VAL A 143 -30.66 -18.08 -17.89
CA VAL A 143 -30.48 -17.35 -19.15
C VAL A 143 -29.99 -18.32 -20.23
N ASP A 144 -30.67 -18.37 -21.37
CA ASP A 144 -30.31 -19.24 -22.52
C ASP A 144 -29.14 -18.64 -23.31
N VAL A 145 -28.01 -18.45 -22.63
CA VAL A 145 -26.81 -17.80 -23.14
C VAL A 145 -25.58 -18.62 -22.73
N LYS A 146 -24.56 -18.66 -23.61
CA LYS A 146 -23.30 -19.38 -23.34
C LYS A 146 -22.73 -18.96 -21.98
N PRO A 147 -22.27 -19.91 -21.13
CA PRO A 147 -21.81 -19.62 -19.76
C PRO A 147 -20.76 -18.51 -19.68
N GLY A 148 -19.82 -18.46 -20.62
CA GLY A 148 -18.81 -17.39 -20.65
C GLY A 148 -19.38 -15.99 -20.90
N VAL A 149 -20.42 -15.88 -21.75
CA VAL A 149 -21.10 -14.61 -22.03
C VAL A 149 -22.00 -14.22 -20.85
N ALA A 150 -22.71 -15.19 -20.25
CA ALA A 150 -23.47 -14.95 -19.02
C ALA A 150 -22.57 -14.45 -17.88
N ASN A 151 -21.41 -15.08 -17.69
CA ASN A 151 -20.41 -14.63 -16.72
C ASN A 151 -19.96 -13.21 -17.00
N TYR A 152 -19.62 -12.85 -18.23
CA TYR A 152 -19.21 -11.50 -18.59
C TYR A 152 -20.30 -10.44 -18.33
N VAL A 153 -21.54 -10.72 -18.75
CA VAL A 153 -22.69 -9.82 -18.58
C VAL A 153 -23.03 -9.57 -17.12
N SER A 154 -22.79 -10.55 -16.24
CA SER A 154 -23.05 -10.40 -14.80
C SER A 154 -22.29 -9.23 -14.16
N TYR A 155 -21.12 -8.86 -14.70
CA TYR A 155 -20.34 -7.70 -14.24
C TYR A 155 -20.95 -6.38 -14.69
N SER A 156 -21.44 -6.30 -15.93
CA SER A 156 -22.11 -5.10 -16.45
C SER A 156 -23.40 -4.78 -15.70
N VAL A 157 -24.11 -5.81 -15.21
CA VAL A 157 -25.29 -5.62 -14.35
C VAL A 157 -24.89 -4.96 -13.03
N VAL A 158 -23.80 -5.39 -12.40
CA VAL A 158 -23.33 -4.79 -11.15
C VAL A 158 -22.78 -3.40 -11.36
N GLU A 159 -22.03 -3.17 -12.43
CA GLU A 159 -21.57 -1.84 -12.82
C GLU A 159 -22.77 -0.89 -12.96
N TRP A 160 -23.81 -1.28 -13.69
CA TRP A 160 -25.02 -0.49 -13.83
C TRP A 160 -25.71 -0.22 -12.49
N MET A 161 -25.88 -1.23 -11.63
CA MET A 161 -26.46 -1.05 -10.29
C MET A 161 -25.64 -0.10 -9.41
N THR A 162 -24.32 -0.10 -9.56
CA THR A 162 -23.40 0.73 -8.78
C THR A 162 -23.57 2.22 -9.10
N TRP A 163 -23.93 2.55 -10.35
CA TRP A 163 -24.10 3.93 -10.82
C TRP A 163 -25.55 4.47 -10.72
N GLN A 164 -26.48 3.70 -10.15
CA GLN A 164 -27.87 4.14 -9.92
C GLN A 164 -28.12 4.76 -8.53
N GLY A 165 -27.05 5.07 -7.79
CA GLY A 165 -27.09 5.79 -6.51
C GLY A 165 -27.16 7.31 -6.68
#